data_AF-A0A0F9FUH7-F1
#
_entry.id   AF-A0A0F9FUH7-F1
#
_cell.length_a   1.000
_cell.length_b   1.000
_cell.length_c   1.000
_cell.angle_alpha   90.00
_cell.angle_beta   90.00
_cell.angle_gamma   90.00
#
_symmetry.space_group_name_H-M   'P 1'
#
loop_
_entity.id
_entity.type
_entity.pdbx_description
1 polymer ?
#
loop_
_entity_poly.entity_id
_entity_poly.type
_entity_poly.pdbx_seq_one_letter_code
_entity_poly.pdbx_strand_id
1 'polypeptide(L)'
;NWKKQEIQVLKGSKAYKVLVPIFKRIKEEQPEGDQKEKTLQFFKVGNVFDISCTSEYENYLKEQIEIDEIIMKNSETDYSTAFSFVSENFPKTKIIEDFKDQDKKGSYDPLSQDITVNQKSSHTLFHELGHLISISILKIAGHIKKDYSKSEVLAELTAYLLLKSFDENIDYNFAYSNVWANRITGMFELDEFINSFKSISKYLENFF
;
A
#
# COMPACT_ATOMS: atom_id res chain seq x y z
N ASN A 1 -20.54 1.64 14.02
CA ASN A 1 -20.92 2.34 15.27
C ASN A 1 -20.44 1.46 16.39
N TRP A 2 -19.36 1.87 17.07
CA TRP A 2 -18.62 1.06 18.04
C TRP A 2 -19.52 0.42 19.11
N LYS A 3 -20.46 1.19 19.69
CA LYS A 3 -21.39 0.67 20.71
C LYS A 3 -22.29 -0.47 20.21
N LYS A 4 -22.67 -0.47 18.93
CA LYS A 4 -23.49 -1.54 18.34
C LYS A 4 -22.70 -2.81 18.09
N GLN A 5 -21.37 -2.69 18.01
CA GLN A 5 -20.43 -3.80 17.84
C GLN A 5 -19.84 -4.22 19.20
N GLU A 6 -20.36 -3.69 20.32
CA GLU A 6 -19.85 -3.93 21.67
C GLU A 6 -18.39 -3.49 21.88
N ILE A 7 -17.86 -2.65 20.98
CA ILE A 7 -16.50 -2.10 21.01
C ILE A 7 -16.46 -0.84 21.88
N GLN A 8 -15.54 -0.80 22.84
CA GLN A 8 -15.38 0.32 23.77
C GLN A 8 -14.30 1.30 23.28
N VAL A 9 -14.60 2.60 23.32
CA VAL A 9 -13.60 3.66 23.10
C VAL A 9 -12.85 3.90 24.41
N LEU A 10 -11.52 3.91 24.35
CA LEU A 10 -10.64 4.13 25.50
C LEU A 10 -10.84 5.54 26.09
N LYS A 11 -10.85 5.63 27.42
CA LYS A 11 -11.05 6.89 28.14
C LYS A 11 -9.92 7.89 27.79
N GLY A 12 -10.29 9.13 27.51
CA GLY A 12 -9.35 10.20 27.14
C GLY A 12 -9.09 10.35 25.63
N SER A 13 -9.61 9.45 24.80
CA SER A 13 -9.46 9.50 23.35
C SER A 13 -10.18 10.72 22.73
N LYS A 14 -9.55 11.34 21.72
CA LYS A 14 -10.11 12.49 21.00
C LYS A 14 -10.89 12.02 19.76
N ALA A 15 -12.07 12.60 19.56
CA ALA A 15 -12.88 12.32 18.38
C ALA A 15 -12.48 13.20 17.19
N TYR A 16 -12.58 12.64 15.98
CA TYR A 16 -12.59 13.39 14.73
C TYR A 16 -14.02 13.82 14.41
N LYS A 17 -14.18 15.03 13.87
CA LYS A 17 -15.48 15.56 13.45
C LYS A 17 -15.64 15.32 11.95
N VAL A 18 -16.72 14.63 11.56
CA VAL A 18 -17.03 14.31 10.16
C VAL A 18 -18.47 14.68 9.82
N LEU A 19 -18.76 14.96 8.56
CA LEU A 19 -20.12 15.18 8.08
C LEU A 19 -20.81 13.83 7.85
N VAL A 20 -21.87 13.58 8.61
CA VAL A 20 -22.65 12.35 8.56
C VAL A 20 -23.98 12.62 7.83
N PRO A 21 -24.31 11.88 6.76
CA PRO A 21 -25.57 12.03 6.07
C PRO A 21 -26.75 11.55 6.92
N ILE A 22 -27.82 12.35 6.97
CA ILE A 22 -29.07 12.03 7.66
C ILE A 22 -30.15 11.75 6.62
N PHE A 23 -30.69 10.53 6.65
CA PHE A 23 -31.75 10.07 5.76
C PHE A 23 -33.09 10.03 6.51
N LYS A 24 -34.16 10.49 5.86
CA LYS A 24 -35.52 10.40 6.39
C LYS A 24 -36.36 9.52 5.46
N ARG A 25 -37.21 8.68 6.04
CA ARG A 25 -38.25 7.98 5.28
C ARG A 25 -39.39 8.96 5.06
N ILE A 26 -39.67 9.29 3.81
CA ILE A 26 -40.88 10.00 3.43
C ILE A 26 -41.90 8.92 3.07
N LYS A 27 -43.11 9.02 3.63
CA LYS A 27 -44.24 8.22 3.17
C LYS A 27 -44.94 9.05 2.11
N GLU A 28 -44.92 8.60 0.86
CA GLU A 28 -45.86 9.11 -0.13
C GLU A 28 -47.13 8.26 -0.03
N GLU A 29 -48.27 8.92 0.21
CA GLU A 29 -49.57 8.27 0.04
C GLU A 29 -49.85 8.17 -1.46
N GLN A 30 -49.56 7.00 -2.06
CA GLN A 30 -50.09 6.64 -3.37
C GLN A 30 -51.16 5.55 -3.23
N PRO A 31 -52.16 5.46 -4.13
CA PRO A 31 -53.32 4.60 -3.98
C PRO A 31 -53.02 3.09 -3.99
N GLU A 32 -51.83 2.68 -4.41
CA GLU A 32 -51.42 1.27 -4.46
C GLU A 32 -49.99 1.10 -3.91
N GLY A 33 -49.90 0.58 -2.69
CA GLY A 33 -48.66 0.02 -2.14
C GLY A 33 -47.73 1.03 -1.47
N ASP A 34 -47.40 0.73 -0.22
CA ASP A 34 -46.57 1.52 0.70
C ASP A 34 -45.09 1.55 0.25
N GLN A 35 -44.72 2.32 -0.79
CA GLN A 35 -43.31 2.51 -1.19
C GLN A 35 -42.60 3.49 -0.25
N LYS A 36 -41.67 2.98 0.56
CA LYS A 36 -40.86 3.75 1.52
C LYS A 36 -39.51 4.12 0.92
N GLU A 37 -39.41 5.30 0.31
CA GLU A 37 -38.12 5.80 -0.16
C GLU A 37 -37.34 6.51 0.98
N LYS A 38 -36.03 6.24 1.09
CA LYS A 38 -35.13 6.93 2.02
C LYS A 38 -34.42 8.06 1.28
N THR A 39 -34.86 9.29 1.48
CA THR A 39 -34.22 10.46 0.85
C THR A 39 -33.14 11.05 1.77
N LEU A 40 -31.99 11.40 1.19
CA LEU A 40 -30.95 12.19 1.88
C LEU A 40 -31.50 13.61 2.13
N GLN A 41 -31.49 14.04 3.39
CA GLN A 41 -32.05 15.34 3.77
C GLN A 41 -30.96 16.40 3.98
N PHE A 42 -29.97 16.09 4.81
CA PHE A 42 -28.86 16.99 5.13
C PHE A 42 -27.69 16.22 5.74
N PHE A 43 -26.58 16.93 5.96
CA PHE A 43 -25.42 16.43 6.67
C PHE A 43 -25.34 17.08 8.06
N LYS A 44 -24.98 16.29 9.08
CA LYS A 44 -24.72 16.76 10.44
C LYS A 44 -23.30 16.42 10.85
N VAL A 45 -22.65 17.29 11.62
CA VAL A 45 -21.35 16.96 12.21
C VAL A 45 -21.52 15.85 13.26
N GLY A 46 -20.87 14.72 13.02
CA GLY A 46 -20.77 13.58 13.92
C GLY A 46 -19.34 13.38 14.42
N ASN A 47 -19.22 12.70 15.55
CA ASN A 47 -17.92 12.31 16.11
C ASN A 47 -17.61 10.87 15.70
N VAL A 48 -16.42 10.64 15.14
CA VAL A 48 -15.86 9.32 14.88
C VAL A 48 -14.56 9.16 15.66
N PHE A 49 -14.26 7.92 16.03
CA PHE A 49 -13.04 7.56 16.74
C PHE A 49 -12.26 6.58 15.87
N ASP A 50 -10.96 6.77 15.82
CA ASP A 50 -10.05 5.84 15.17
C ASP A 50 -10.05 4.49 15.92
N ILE A 51 -9.86 3.40 15.19
CA ILE A 51 -9.86 2.05 15.77
C ILE A 51 -8.73 1.86 16.79
N SER A 52 -7.61 2.57 16.63
CA SER A 52 -6.49 2.60 17.59
C SER A 52 -6.86 3.10 18.98
N CYS A 53 -7.97 3.81 19.09
CA CYS A 53 -8.49 4.34 20.34
C CYS A 53 -9.57 3.44 20.97
N THR A 54 -9.66 2.17 20.54
CA THR A 54 -10.69 1.23 21.01
C THR A 54 -10.12 0.00 21.70
N SER A 55 -10.95 -0.71 22.46
CA SER A 55 -10.60 -1.96 23.13
C SER A 55 -10.21 -3.09 22.16
N GLU A 56 -10.68 -3.03 20.92
CA GLU A 56 -10.45 -4.05 19.91
C GLU A 56 -9.22 -3.81 19.06
N TYR A 57 -8.43 -2.77 19.33
CA TYR A 57 -7.30 -2.43 18.48
C TYR A 57 -6.30 -3.58 18.32
N GLU A 58 -5.98 -4.30 19.39
CA GLU A 58 -5.05 -5.43 19.32
C GLU A 58 -5.60 -6.61 18.50
N ASN A 59 -6.90 -6.89 18.60
CA ASN A 59 -7.55 -7.93 17.82
C ASN A 59 -7.62 -7.54 16.34
N TYR A 60 -7.99 -6.28 16.07
CA TYR A 60 -7.93 -5.71 14.73
C TYR A 60 -6.53 -5.83 14.13
N LEU A 61 -5.47 -5.52 14.87
CA LEU A 61 -4.09 -5.67 14.38
C LEU A 61 -3.76 -7.14 14.03
N LYS A 62 -4.18 -8.10 14.85
CA LYS A 62 -3.96 -9.53 14.56
C LYS A 62 -4.71 -9.99 13.33
N GLU A 63 -6.00 -9.65 13.22
CA GLU A 63 -6.82 -9.95 12.05
C GLU A 63 -6.24 -9.30 10.79
N GLN A 64 -5.77 -8.05 10.90
CA GLN A 64 -5.09 -7.39 9.79
C GLN A 64 -3.79 -8.10 9.41
N ILE A 65 -2.93 -8.49 10.36
CA ILE A 65 -1.71 -9.25 10.05
C ILE A 65 -2.04 -10.55 9.32
N GLU A 66 -3.04 -11.30 9.75
CA GLU A 66 -3.45 -12.55 9.08
C GLU A 66 -3.98 -12.28 7.66
N ILE A 67 -4.81 -11.24 7.48
CA ILE A 67 -5.31 -10.81 6.18
C ILE A 67 -4.16 -10.34 5.29
N ASP A 68 -3.24 -9.56 5.82
CA ASP A 68 -2.07 -9.04 5.12
C ASP A 68 -1.16 -10.18 4.68
N GLU A 69 -0.94 -11.20 5.51
CA GLU A 69 -0.17 -12.39 5.15
C GLU A 69 -0.84 -13.21 4.04
N ILE A 70 -2.16 -13.35 4.08
CA ILE A 70 -2.93 -14.05 3.03
C ILE A 70 -2.88 -13.26 1.72
N ILE A 71 -3.12 -11.96 1.78
CA ILE A 71 -3.07 -11.10 0.59
C ILE A 71 -1.65 -11.04 0.03
N MET A 72 -0.61 -10.93 0.87
CA MET A 72 0.79 -10.95 0.44
C MET A 72 1.17 -12.26 -0.25
N LYS A 73 0.65 -13.40 0.21
CA LYS A 73 0.83 -14.68 -0.49
C LYS A 73 0.09 -14.74 -1.83
N ASN A 74 -1.03 -14.03 -1.94
CA ASN A 74 -1.81 -13.92 -3.18
C ASN A 74 -1.28 -12.83 -4.12
N SER A 75 -0.44 -11.90 -3.64
CA SER A 75 0.24 -10.87 -4.43
C SER A 75 1.59 -11.34 -4.96
N GLU A 76 1.64 -12.60 -5.40
CA GLU A 76 2.82 -13.20 -6.00
C GLU A 76 2.50 -13.57 -7.44
N THR A 77 3.38 -13.20 -8.37
CA THR A 77 3.41 -13.81 -9.69
C THR A 77 4.35 -15.01 -9.67
N ASP A 78 4.40 -15.76 -10.77
CA ASP A 78 5.37 -16.83 -10.91
C ASP A 78 6.80 -16.27 -10.78
N TYR A 79 7.52 -16.73 -9.77
CA TYR A 79 8.85 -16.24 -9.46
C TYR A 79 9.83 -16.43 -10.63
N SER A 80 9.69 -17.51 -11.42
CA SER A 80 10.58 -17.75 -12.56
C SER A 80 10.38 -16.73 -13.68
N THR A 81 9.15 -16.26 -13.85
CA THR A 81 8.78 -15.16 -14.75
C THR A 81 9.39 -13.85 -14.27
N ALA A 82 9.23 -13.52 -12.98
CA ALA A 82 9.85 -12.34 -12.38
C ALA A 82 11.38 -12.38 -12.49
N PHE A 83 12.00 -13.52 -12.19
CA PHE A 83 13.45 -13.70 -12.28
C PHE A 83 13.97 -13.51 -13.71
N SER A 84 13.29 -14.10 -14.69
CA SER A 84 13.64 -13.95 -16.11
C SER A 84 13.54 -12.51 -16.56
N PHE A 85 12.45 -11.82 -16.18
CA PHE A 85 12.28 -10.39 -16.47
C PHE A 85 13.44 -9.55 -15.95
N VAL A 86 13.82 -9.72 -14.68
CA VAL A 86 14.94 -8.96 -14.08
C VAL A 86 16.24 -9.29 -14.80
N SER A 87 16.51 -10.57 -15.05
CA SER A 87 17.76 -11.02 -15.67
C SER A 87 17.93 -10.51 -17.10
N GLU A 88 16.84 -10.46 -17.88
CA GLU A 88 16.85 -10.01 -19.27
C GLU A 88 16.97 -8.48 -19.39
N ASN A 89 16.24 -7.74 -18.54
CA ASN A 89 16.17 -6.28 -18.63
C ASN A 89 17.27 -5.57 -17.82
N PHE A 90 17.83 -6.24 -16.80
CA PHE A 90 18.87 -5.70 -15.92
C PHE A 90 20.07 -6.64 -15.84
N PRO A 91 20.78 -6.90 -16.96
CA PRO A 91 21.84 -7.92 -17.04
C PRO A 91 23.08 -7.61 -16.19
N LYS A 92 23.20 -6.39 -15.65
CA LYS A 92 24.29 -6.00 -14.74
C LYS A 92 23.99 -6.31 -13.27
N THR A 93 22.72 -6.59 -12.96
CA THR A 93 22.27 -6.89 -11.60
C THR A 93 22.36 -8.38 -11.36
N LYS A 94 23.14 -8.79 -10.37
CA LYS A 94 23.17 -10.18 -9.93
C LYS A 94 22.05 -10.42 -8.92
N ILE A 95 21.26 -11.47 -9.14
CA ILE A 95 20.27 -11.95 -8.18
C ILE A 95 20.92 -13.08 -7.38
N ILE A 96 21.02 -12.91 -6.07
CA ILE A 96 21.59 -13.87 -5.13
C ILE A 96 20.45 -14.46 -4.31
N GLU A 97 20.11 -15.71 -4.60
CA GLU A 97 19.05 -16.44 -3.90
C GLU A 97 19.56 -17.17 -2.66
N ASP A 98 18.63 -17.58 -1.78
CA ASP A 98 18.88 -18.35 -0.56
C ASP A 98 19.92 -17.70 0.38
N PHE A 99 19.94 -16.37 0.42
CA PHE A 99 20.86 -15.62 1.27
C PHE A 99 20.43 -15.68 2.74
N LYS A 100 21.04 -16.60 3.50
CA LYS A 100 20.64 -16.93 4.88
C LYS A 100 21.13 -15.97 5.98
N ASP A 101 21.85 -14.92 5.63
CA ASP A 101 22.67 -14.17 6.61
C ASP A 101 21.99 -12.90 7.18
N GLN A 102 20.68 -12.72 7.01
CA GLN A 102 19.97 -11.54 7.53
C GLN A 102 18.53 -11.85 7.98
N ASP A 103 18.07 -11.18 9.04
CA ASP A 103 16.66 -11.10 9.49
C ASP A 103 15.72 -10.42 8.45
N LYS A 104 16.18 -10.22 7.22
CA LYS A 104 15.47 -9.54 6.13
C LYS A 104 15.03 -10.53 5.06
N LYS A 105 13.90 -10.22 4.40
CA LYS A 105 13.37 -11.00 3.27
C LYS A 105 14.20 -10.83 1.99
N GLY A 106 14.77 -9.64 1.80
CA GLY A 106 15.65 -9.29 0.69
C GLY A 106 16.44 -8.02 0.99
N SER A 107 17.36 -7.66 0.09
CA SER A 107 18.07 -6.38 0.12
C SER A 107 18.67 -6.03 -1.24
N TYR A 108 18.64 -4.76 -1.57
CA TYR A 108 19.39 -4.15 -2.67
C TYR A 108 20.70 -3.50 -2.18
N ASP A 109 21.82 -3.78 -2.85
CA ASP A 109 23.10 -3.09 -2.62
C ASP A 109 23.30 -1.96 -3.66
N PRO A 110 23.31 -0.68 -3.26
CA PRO A 110 23.49 0.43 -4.18
C PRO A 110 24.90 0.56 -4.79
N LEU A 111 25.91 -0.11 -4.23
CA LEU A 111 27.29 -0.11 -4.72
C LEU A 111 27.51 -1.19 -5.79
N SER A 112 27.16 -2.44 -5.49
CA SER A 112 27.31 -3.54 -6.45
C SER A 112 26.14 -3.65 -7.43
N GLN A 113 24.99 -3.04 -7.10
CA GLN A 113 23.71 -3.17 -7.80
C GLN A 113 23.12 -4.57 -7.75
N ASP A 114 23.56 -5.39 -6.79
CA ASP A 114 23.06 -6.74 -6.59
C ASP A 114 21.78 -6.74 -5.76
N ILE A 115 20.93 -7.72 -6.03
CA ILE A 115 19.72 -8.00 -5.27
C ILE A 115 19.91 -9.33 -4.55
N THR A 116 19.68 -9.35 -3.24
CA THR A 116 19.61 -10.57 -2.45
C THR A 116 18.15 -10.88 -2.12
N VAL A 117 17.79 -12.16 -2.20
CA VAL A 117 16.49 -12.66 -1.77
C VAL A 117 16.70 -13.89 -0.88
N ASN A 118 16.07 -13.88 0.30
CA ASN A 118 16.15 -14.98 1.26
C ASN A 118 15.17 -16.11 0.88
N GLN A 119 14.02 -15.73 0.32
CA GLN A 119 13.01 -16.65 -0.22
C GLN A 119 12.64 -16.23 -1.64
N LYS A 120 12.27 -17.20 -2.48
CA LYS A 120 11.81 -16.98 -3.86
C LYS A 120 10.43 -16.32 -3.87
N SER A 121 10.40 -15.02 -3.60
CA SER A 121 9.22 -14.14 -3.63
C SER A 121 9.39 -13.13 -4.76
N SER A 122 8.43 -13.12 -5.68
CA SER A 122 8.37 -12.16 -6.79
C SER A 122 8.12 -10.74 -6.27
N HIS A 123 7.30 -10.59 -5.22
CA HIS A 123 7.12 -9.32 -4.51
C HIS A 123 8.46 -8.78 -4.00
N THR A 124 9.18 -9.60 -3.23
CA THR A 124 10.47 -9.20 -2.65
C THR A 124 11.45 -8.82 -3.75
N LEU A 125 11.56 -9.65 -4.79
CA LEU A 125 12.44 -9.37 -5.94
C LEU A 125 12.11 -8.03 -6.61
N PHE A 126 10.83 -7.76 -6.88
CA PHE A 126 10.42 -6.51 -7.51
C PHE A 126 10.48 -5.30 -6.59
N HIS A 127 10.32 -5.48 -5.28
CA HIS A 127 10.56 -4.43 -4.28
C HIS A 127 12.02 -3.98 -4.31
N GLU A 128 12.96 -4.93 -4.24
CA GLU A 128 14.39 -4.62 -4.31
C GLU A 128 14.79 -4.05 -5.68
N LEU A 129 14.18 -4.53 -6.77
CA LEU A 129 14.34 -3.90 -8.09
C LEU A 129 13.81 -2.45 -8.09
N GLY A 130 12.71 -2.19 -7.37
CA GLY A 130 12.16 -0.85 -7.20
C GLY A 130 13.16 0.14 -6.60
N HIS A 131 14.00 -0.29 -5.65
CA HIS A 131 15.10 0.52 -5.14
C HIS A 131 16.15 0.84 -6.21
N LEU A 132 16.55 -0.17 -7.00
CA LEU A 132 17.48 0.02 -8.12
C LEU A 132 16.93 1.02 -9.14
N ILE A 133 15.69 0.85 -9.58
CA ILE A 133 15.03 1.71 -10.58
C ILE A 133 14.91 3.13 -10.02
N SER A 134 14.43 3.28 -8.79
CA SER A 134 14.27 4.58 -8.14
C SER A 134 15.59 5.32 -8.06
N ILE A 135 16.67 4.66 -7.62
CA ILE A 135 18.00 5.28 -7.54
C ILE A 135 18.51 5.64 -8.94
N SER A 136 18.34 4.76 -9.92
CA SER A 136 18.81 5.01 -11.29
C SER A 136 18.11 6.21 -11.92
N ILE A 137 16.78 6.26 -11.84
CA ILE A 137 15.96 7.34 -12.43
C ILE A 137 16.10 8.65 -11.66
N LEU A 138 16.11 8.62 -10.33
CA LEU A 138 16.21 9.85 -9.53
C LEU A 138 17.62 10.45 -9.54
N LYS A 139 18.67 9.63 -9.70
CA LYS A 139 20.03 10.14 -9.99
C LYS A 139 20.04 10.87 -11.33
N ILE A 140 19.41 10.32 -12.37
CA ILE A 140 19.32 10.93 -13.70
C ILE A 140 18.53 12.25 -13.64
N ALA A 141 17.48 12.32 -12.83
CA ALA A 141 16.63 13.50 -12.68
C ALA A 141 17.19 14.57 -11.69
N GLY A 142 18.34 14.33 -11.05
CA GLY A 142 18.94 15.25 -10.08
C GLY A 142 18.22 15.32 -8.72
N HIS A 143 17.31 14.39 -8.42
CA HIS A 143 16.49 14.36 -7.21
C HIS A 143 17.08 13.43 -6.14
N ILE A 144 18.33 13.68 -5.73
CA ILE A 144 19.00 12.88 -4.68
C ILE A 144 18.78 13.52 -3.30
N LYS A 145 17.55 13.46 -2.79
CA LYS A 145 17.32 13.64 -1.35
C LYS A 145 17.30 12.27 -0.69
N LYS A 146 18.11 12.09 0.36
CA LYS A 146 18.19 10.84 1.12
C LYS A 146 17.00 10.73 2.07
N ASP A 147 15.83 10.45 1.52
CA ASP A 147 14.61 10.16 2.28
C ASP A 147 14.31 8.66 2.19
N TYR A 148 14.59 7.96 3.28
CA TYR A 148 14.40 6.52 3.39
C TYR A 148 12.92 6.15 3.22
N SER A 149 12.00 6.86 3.89
CA SER A 149 10.57 6.56 3.81
C SER A 149 10.00 6.79 2.41
N LYS A 150 10.44 7.85 1.72
CA LYS A 150 10.10 8.08 0.30
C LYS A 150 10.57 6.92 -0.57
N SER A 151 11.81 6.46 -0.36
CA SER A 151 12.42 5.37 -1.14
C SER A 151 11.66 4.06 -0.98
N GLU A 152 11.27 3.70 0.24
CA GLU A 152 10.48 2.49 0.53
C GLU A 152 9.10 2.52 -0.14
N VAL A 153 8.41 3.67 -0.08
CA VAL A 153 7.10 3.83 -0.72
C VAL A 153 7.21 3.72 -2.26
N LEU A 154 8.24 4.32 -2.86
CA LEU A 154 8.46 4.21 -4.30
C LEU A 154 8.83 2.78 -4.73
N ALA A 155 9.62 2.07 -3.93
CA ALA A 155 9.96 0.68 -4.18
C ALA A 155 8.71 -0.22 -4.12
N GLU A 156 7.87 -0.05 -3.10
CA GLU A 156 6.62 -0.80 -2.95
C GLU A 156 5.63 -0.53 -4.09
N LEU A 157 5.48 0.73 -4.51
CA LEU A 157 4.65 1.07 -5.66
C LEU A 157 5.21 0.51 -6.98
N THR A 158 6.53 0.45 -7.10
CA THR A 158 7.19 -0.18 -8.26
C THR A 158 6.91 -1.68 -8.30
N ALA A 159 7.02 -2.35 -7.15
CA ALA A 159 6.69 -3.77 -7.03
C ALA A 159 5.24 -4.05 -7.43
N TYR A 160 4.30 -3.26 -6.92
CA TYR A 160 2.90 -3.34 -7.30
C TYR A 160 2.68 -3.21 -8.82
N LEU A 161 3.26 -2.19 -9.46
CA LEU A 161 3.09 -1.96 -10.90
C LEU A 161 3.65 -3.12 -11.72
N LEU A 162 4.83 -3.62 -11.36
CA LEU A 162 5.43 -4.78 -12.01
C LEU A 162 4.57 -6.02 -11.83
N LEU A 163 4.16 -6.35 -10.60
CA LEU A 163 3.26 -7.47 -10.33
C LEU A 163 1.98 -7.37 -11.16
N LYS A 164 1.34 -6.21 -11.18
CA LYS A 164 0.08 -5.99 -11.91
C LYS A 164 0.23 -6.15 -13.43
N SER A 165 1.39 -5.81 -13.98
CA SER A 165 1.66 -6.00 -15.40
C SER A 165 1.79 -7.48 -15.81
N PHE A 166 2.18 -8.36 -14.87
CA PHE A 166 2.25 -9.81 -15.10
C PHE A 166 0.93 -10.52 -14.78
N ASP A 167 0.15 -10.01 -13.83
CA ASP A 167 -1.17 -10.53 -13.51
C ASP A 167 -2.14 -9.42 -13.06
N GLU A 168 -3.14 -9.15 -13.91
CA GLU A 168 -4.19 -8.17 -13.66
C GLU A 168 -5.10 -8.53 -12.49
N ASN A 169 -5.06 -9.76 -11.99
CA ASN A 169 -5.87 -10.24 -10.87
C ASN A 169 -5.14 -10.20 -9.53
N ILE A 170 -3.89 -9.71 -9.50
CA ILE A 170 -3.16 -9.57 -8.23
C ILE A 170 -3.95 -8.68 -7.26
N ASP A 171 -4.26 -9.30 -6.12
CA ASP A 171 -4.83 -8.66 -4.94
C ASP A 171 -3.66 -8.18 -4.09
N TYR A 172 -3.35 -6.88 -4.17
CA TYR A 172 -2.18 -6.29 -3.53
C TYR A 172 -2.60 -5.44 -2.35
N ASN A 173 -2.02 -5.70 -1.17
CA ASN A 173 -2.27 -4.91 0.01
C ASN A 173 -1.04 -4.07 0.39
N PHE A 174 -1.20 -2.76 0.39
CA PHE A 174 -0.18 -1.81 0.83
C PHE A 174 -0.06 -1.72 2.36
N ALA A 175 -0.32 -2.79 3.10
CA ALA A 175 -0.31 -2.80 4.56
C ALA A 175 1.03 -2.36 5.15
N TYR A 176 2.15 -2.79 4.55
CA TYR A 176 3.49 -2.27 4.90
C TYR A 176 3.62 -0.78 4.60
N SER A 177 3.02 -0.29 3.51
CA SER A 177 2.97 1.14 3.22
C SER A 177 2.12 1.93 4.21
N ASN A 178 1.16 1.36 4.95
CA ASN A 178 0.41 2.11 5.96
C ASN A 178 1.31 2.62 7.11
N VAL A 179 2.36 1.87 7.46
CA VAL A 179 3.40 2.32 8.42
C VAL A 179 4.17 3.52 7.86
N TRP A 180 4.40 3.55 6.55
CA TRP A 180 5.07 4.63 5.85
C TRP A 180 4.12 5.78 5.44
N ALA A 181 2.83 5.52 5.21
CA ALA A 181 1.80 6.46 4.77
C ALA A 181 1.39 7.42 5.88
N ASN A 182 1.38 6.94 7.12
CA ASN A 182 1.28 7.80 8.30
C ASN A 182 2.48 8.75 8.43
N ARG A 183 3.59 8.47 7.74
CA ARG A 183 4.75 9.37 7.60
C ARG A 183 4.68 10.24 6.33
N ILE A 184 4.00 9.79 5.26
CA ILE A 184 3.80 10.54 4.01
C ILE A 184 3.12 11.89 4.27
N THR A 185 2.16 11.96 5.21
CA THR A 185 1.41 13.20 5.49
C THR A 185 2.24 14.29 6.18
N GLY A 186 3.47 13.99 6.62
CA GLY A 186 4.35 14.96 7.29
C GLY A 186 5.82 14.97 6.86
N MET A 187 6.32 14.02 6.06
CA MET A 187 7.77 13.85 5.83
C MET A 187 8.31 14.27 4.46
N PHE A 188 7.50 14.36 3.39
CA PHE A 188 8.01 14.81 2.09
C PHE A 188 7.00 15.65 1.28
N GLU A 189 7.54 16.51 0.41
CA GLU A 189 6.77 17.34 -0.51
C GLU A 189 5.99 16.46 -1.50
N LEU A 190 4.65 16.51 -1.44
CA LEU A 190 3.77 15.66 -2.25
C LEU A 190 4.06 15.81 -3.75
N ASP A 191 4.33 17.03 -4.22
CA ASP A 191 4.66 17.30 -5.62
C ASP A 191 5.99 16.65 -6.03
N GLU A 192 6.99 16.67 -5.14
CA GLU A 192 8.29 16.02 -5.38
C GLU A 192 8.12 14.50 -5.49
N PHE A 193 7.26 13.93 -4.65
CA PHE A 193 6.91 12.51 -4.70
C PHE A 193 6.18 12.15 -5.99
N ILE A 194 5.14 12.91 -6.36
CA ILE A 194 4.37 12.66 -7.58
C ILE A 194 5.29 12.73 -8.81
N ASN A 195 6.22 13.68 -8.86
CA ASN A 195 7.17 13.78 -9.97
C ASN A 195 8.13 12.58 -10.01
N SER A 196 8.59 12.12 -8.84
CA SER A 196 9.44 10.92 -8.71
C SER A 196 8.69 9.68 -9.22
N PHE A 197 7.46 9.50 -8.75
CA PHE A 197 6.60 8.38 -9.14
C PHE A 197 6.29 8.41 -10.64
N LYS A 198 5.86 9.55 -11.21
CA LYS A 198 5.62 9.70 -12.66
C LYS A 198 6.83 9.31 -13.50
N SER A 199 8.03 9.69 -13.07
CA SER A 199 9.27 9.36 -13.77
C SER A 199 9.53 7.85 -13.76
N ILE A 200 9.27 7.18 -12.64
CA ILE A 200 9.38 5.72 -12.50
C ILE A 200 8.30 5.02 -13.34
N SER A 201 7.03 5.43 -13.25
CA SER A 201 5.94 4.84 -14.03
C SER A 201 6.20 4.92 -15.53
N LYS A 202 6.64 6.09 -16.02
CA LYS A 202 7.01 6.27 -17.43
C LYS A 202 8.23 5.43 -17.84
N TYR A 203 9.15 5.18 -16.93
CA TYR A 203 10.26 4.28 -17.21
C TYR A 203 9.77 2.83 -17.35
N LEU A 204 8.85 2.40 -16.50
CA LEU A 204 8.26 1.05 -16.53
C LEU A 204 7.43 0.77 -17.79
N GLU A 205 6.78 1.79 -18.35
CA GLU A 205 6.08 1.71 -19.64
C GLU A 205 6.99 1.28 -20.81
N ASN A 206 8.32 1.33 -20.67
CA ASN A 206 9.21 0.85 -21.75
C ASN A 206 9.33 -0.68 -21.77
N PHE A 207 8.80 -1.38 -20.77
CA PHE A 207 8.88 -2.84 -20.66
C PHE A 207 7.60 -3.56 -21.10
N PHE A 208 6.49 -2.83 -21.30
CA PHE A 208 5.15 -3.37 -21.61
C PHE A 208 4.50 -2.54 -22.71
#